data_AF-A0AAV1ZA81-F1
#
_entry.id   AF-A0AAV1ZA81-F1
#
_cell.length_a   1.000
_cell.length_b   1.000
_cell.length_c   1.000
_cell.angle_alpha   90.00
_cell.angle_beta   90.00
_cell.angle_gamma   90.00
#
_symmetry.space_group_name_H-M   'P 1'
#
loop_
_entity.id
_entity.type
_entity.pdbx_description
1 polymer ?
#
loop_
_entity_poly.entity_id
_entity_poly.type
_entity_poly.pdbx_seq_one_letter_code
_entity_poly.pdbx_strand_id
1 'polypeptide(L)'
;QYSRQIFAVSAVNGISHIALARSGGRRLFWTILFGVGIIGWFYQTTALLEYYYRYPSVVNIQVEKPQILDFPALTLCNVNRIRRSVFCRDFPKRCVEQGIELTEEEIFNITLDY
;
A
#
# COMPACT_ATOMS: atom_id res chain seq x y z
N GLN A 1 26.57 -47.51 -12.16
CA GLN A 1 25.40 -48.07 -11.43
C GLN A 1 24.97 -47.23 -10.21
N TYR A 2 25.85 -46.44 -9.59
CA TYR A 2 25.56 -45.66 -8.37
C TYR A 2 24.62 -44.45 -8.53
N SER A 3 24.71 -43.72 -9.64
CA SER A 3 23.88 -42.51 -9.86
C SER A 3 22.37 -42.80 -9.88
N ARG A 4 21.96 -43.95 -10.42
CA ARG A 4 20.53 -44.36 -10.45
C ARG A 4 19.96 -44.63 -9.05
N GLN A 5 20.76 -45.10 -8.11
CA GLN A 5 20.29 -45.40 -6.75
C GLN A 5 20.07 -44.12 -5.93
N ILE A 6 20.95 -43.13 -6.06
CA ILE A 6 20.81 -41.82 -5.38
C ILE A 6 19.56 -41.08 -5.88
N PHE A 7 19.32 -41.10 -7.20
CA PHE A 7 18.14 -40.47 -7.79
C PHE A 7 16.82 -41.20 -7.47
N ALA A 8 16.87 -42.51 -7.20
CA ALA A 8 15.69 -43.28 -6.77
C ALA A 8 15.29 -43.02 -5.30
N VAL A 9 16.25 -42.62 -4.45
CA VAL A 9 16.07 -42.34 -3.01
C VAL A 9 15.95 -40.83 -2.73
N SER A 10 15.88 -39.99 -3.76
CA SER A 10 15.79 -38.54 -3.60
C SER A 10 14.39 -38.08 -3.21
N ALA A 11 14.29 -37.20 -2.22
CA ALA A 11 13.03 -36.55 -1.78
C ALA A 11 12.39 -35.62 -2.84
N VAL A 12 13.02 -35.50 -4.01
CA VAL A 12 12.49 -34.76 -5.15
C VAL A 12 11.49 -35.67 -5.89
N ASN A 13 10.21 -35.47 -5.62
CA ASN A 13 9.08 -36.31 -6.04
C ASN A 13 9.06 -36.70 -7.54
N GLY A 14 9.71 -35.95 -8.43
CA GLY A 14 9.76 -36.23 -9.88
C GLY A 14 10.93 -37.08 -10.36
N ILE A 15 12.03 -37.16 -9.60
CA ILE A 15 13.30 -37.73 -10.09
C ILE A 15 13.28 -39.27 -10.06
N SER A 16 12.58 -39.87 -9.10
CA SER A 16 12.42 -41.33 -8.96
C SER A 16 11.72 -41.94 -10.19
N HIS A 17 10.68 -41.29 -10.71
CA HIS A 17 9.95 -41.75 -11.90
C HIS A 17 10.76 -41.68 -13.20
N ILE A 18 11.66 -40.69 -13.31
CA ILE A 18 12.58 -40.56 -14.46
C ILE A 18 13.72 -41.59 -14.36
N ALA A 19 14.20 -41.88 -13.16
CA ALA A 19 15.29 -42.84 -12.91
C ALA A 19 14.86 -44.31 -13.08
N LEU A 20 13.60 -44.64 -12.75
CA LEU A 20 13.01 -45.98 -12.83
C LEU A 20 12.33 -46.28 -14.18
N ALA A 21 12.13 -45.28 -15.06
CA ALA A 21 11.51 -45.49 -16.36
C ALA A 21 12.39 -46.33 -17.29
N ARG A 22 11.93 -47.56 -17.59
CA ARG A 22 12.63 -48.53 -18.44
C ARG A 22 12.39 -48.32 -19.96
N SER A 23 11.34 -47.59 -20.35
CA SER A 23 11.02 -47.27 -21.76
C SER A 23 11.23 -45.80 -22.10
N GLY A 24 11.77 -45.52 -23.30
CA GLY A 24 12.16 -44.18 -23.73
C GLY A 24 11.02 -43.15 -23.77
N GLY A 25 9.83 -43.56 -24.23
CA GLY A 25 8.66 -42.68 -24.30
C GLY A 25 8.12 -42.25 -22.92
N ARG A 26 8.06 -43.18 -21.97
CA ARG A 26 7.62 -42.88 -20.59
C ARG A 26 8.63 -41.98 -19.88
N ARG A 27 9.93 -42.17 -20.15
CA ARG A 27 11.00 -41.30 -19.64
C ARG A 27 10.90 -39.86 -20.17
N LEU A 28 10.54 -39.69 -21.44
CA LEU A 28 10.34 -38.36 -22.04
C LEU A 28 9.15 -37.65 -21.39
N PHE A 29 8.03 -38.34 -21.21
CA PHE A 29 6.84 -37.79 -20.55
C PHE A 29 7.15 -37.25 -19.14
N TRP A 30 7.82 -38.06 -18.29
CA TRP A 30 8.18 -37.62 -16.94
C TRP A 30 9.21 -36.48 -16.93
N THR A 31 10.14 -36.48 -17.88
CA THR A 31 11.11 -35.38 -18.03
C THR A 31 10.41 -34.07 -18.39
N ILE A 32 9.43 -34.10 -19.30
CA ILE A 32 8.65 -32.91 -19.68
C ILE A 32 7.87 -32.39 -18.47
N LEU A 33 7.17 -33.28 -17.75
CA LEU A 33 6.38 -32.88 -16.57
C LEU A 33 7.26 -32.25 -15.49
N PHE A 34 8.43 -32.82 -15.23
CA PHE A 34 9.40 -32.26 -14.31
C PHE A 34 9.95 -30.91 -14.79
N GLY A 35 10.24 -30.78 -16.09
CA GLY A 35 10.68 -29.52 -16.71
C GLY A 35 9.64 -28.41 -16.57
N VAL A 36 8.36 -28.70 -16.83
CA VAL A 36 7.26 -27.75 -16.62
C VAL A 36 7.16 -27.32 -15.16
N GLY A 37 7.30 -28.27 -14.22
CA GLY A 37 7.33 -27.96 -12.78
C GLY A 37 8.49 -27.05 -12.39
N ILE A 38 9.69 -27.27 -12.93
CA ILE A 38 10.86 -26.42 -12.70
C ILE A 38 10.63 -25.01 -13.24
N ILE A 39 10.13 -24.89 -14.47
CA ILE A 39 9.86 -23.58 -15.09
C ILE A 39 8.81 -22.82 -14.26
N GLY A 40 7.74 -23.49 -13.84
CA GLY A 40 6.73 -22.90 -12.97
C GLY A 40 7.29 -22.47 -11.62
N TRP A 41 8.19 -23.26 -11.02
CA TRP A 41 8.86 -22.90 -9.77
C TRP A 41 9.74 -21.67 -9.90
N PHE A 42 10.54 -21.55 -10.98
CA PHE A 42 11.34 -20.36 -11.24
C PHE A 42 10.47 -19.12 -11.48
N TYR A 43 9.38 -19.26 -12.24
CA TYR A 43 8.43 -18.16 -12.46
C TYR A 43 7.80 -17.69 -11.14
N GLN A 44 7.31 -18.61 -10.31
CA GLN A 44 6.71 -18.26 -9.03
C GLN A 44 7.73 -17.63 -8.07
N THR A 45 8.96 -18.13 -8.06
CA THR A 45 10.03 -17.62 -7.20
C THR A 45 10.43 -16.19 -7.60
N THR A 46 10.57 -15.92 -8.90
CA THR A 46 10.89 -14.57 -9.40
C THR A 46 9.76 -13.58 -9.11
N ALA A 47 8.50 -13.97 -9.34
CA ALA A 47 7.35 -13.14 -8.99
C ALA A 47 7.28 -12.81 -7.48
N LEU A 48 7.56 -13.79 -6.63
CA LEU A 48 7.62 -13.59 -5.18
C LEU A 48 8.77 -12.66 -4.78
N LEU A 49 9.96 -12.83 -5.37
CA LEU A 49 11.10 -11.96 -5.11
C LEU A 49 10.81 -10.51 -5.53
N GLU A 50 10.22 -10.29 -6.71
CA GLU A 50 9.79 -8.96 -7.12
C GLU A 50 8.79 -8.34 -6.15
N TYR A 51 7.79 -9.11 -5.70
CA TYR A 51 6.83 -8.64 -4.72
C TYR A 51 7.50 -8.26 -3.40
N TYR A 52 8.46 -9.07 -2.94
CA TYR A 52 9.24 -8.80 -1.73
C TYR A 52 10.06 -7.50 -1.85
N TYR A 53 10.77 -7.31 -2.97
CA TYR A 53 11.59 -6.11 -3.20
C TYR A 53 10.77 -4.84 -3.47
N ARG A 54 9.47 -4.95 -3.74
CA ARG A 54 8.56 -3.80 -3.81
C ARG A 54 8.19 -3.24 -2.43
N TYR A 55 8.61 -3.89 -1.34
CA TYR A 55 8.34 -3.51 0.05
C TYR A 55 6.88 -3.02 0.26
N PRO A 56 5.87 -3.80 -0.16
CA PRO A 56 4.48 -3.39 0.02
C PRO A 56 4.16 -3.33 1.51
N SER A 57 3.72 -2.18 1.99
CA SER A 57 3.22 -2.04 3.36
C SER A 57 1.73 -2.39 3.42
N VAL A 58 1.38 -3.32 4.30
CA VAL A 58 -0.02 -3.61 4.62
C VAL A 58 -0.35 -2.85 5.91
N VAL A 59 -1.23 -1.86 5.82
CA VAL A 59 -1.72 -1.13 6.99
C VAL A 59 -2.94 -1.87 7.52
N ASN A 60 -2.88 -2.33 8.77
CA ASN A 60 -4.01 -2.91 9.47
C ASN A 60 -4.66 -1.81 10.33
N ILE A 61 -5.89 -1.43 9.98
CA ILE A 61 -6.63 -0.38 10.69
C ILE A 61 -7.47 -1.08 11.77
N GLN A 62 -7.15 -0.80 13.04
CA GLN A 62 -7.92 -1.26 14.18
C GLN A 62 -8.51 -0.06 14.91
N VAL A 63 -9.80 -0.14 15.22
CA VAL A 63 -10.50 0.92 15.96
C VAL A 63 -10.54 0.50 17.42
N GLU A 64 -9.69 1.14 18.23
CA GLU A 64 -9.69 0.96 19.69
C GLU A 64 -10.53 2.06 20.36
N LYS A 65 -11.22 1.70 21.45
CA LYS A 65 -11.99 2.63 22.28
C LYS A 65 -11.34 2.71 23.67
N PRO A 66 -10.32 3.55 23.86
CA PRO A 66 -9.66 3.68 25.16
C PRO A 66 -10.60 4.37 26.18
N GLN A 67 -10.41 4.08 27.47
CA GLN A 67 -11.17 4.68 28.56
C GLN A 67 -10.78 6.14 28.82
N ILE A 68 -9.56 6.54 28.44
CA ILE A 68 -9.00 7.88 28.59
C ILE A 68 -8.37 8.25 27.24
N LEU A 69 -8.67 9.45 26.75
CA LEU A 69 -8.16 9.98 25.49
C LEU A 69 -7.54 11.35 25.74
N ASP A 70 -6.35 11.59 25.20
CA ASP A 70 -5.72 12.90 25.26
C ASP A 70 -6.52 13.90 24.43
N PHE A 71 -6.87 15.03 25.06
CA PHE A 71 -7.61 16.08 24.37
C PHE A 71 -6.72 16.75 23.32
N PRO A 72 -7.16 16.85 22.05
CA PRO A 72 -6.33 17.42 20.99
C PRO A 72 -6.16 18.93 21.17
N ALA A 73 -5.12 19.47 20.55
CA ALA A 73 -4.95 20.92 20.47
C ALA A 73 -6.07 21.53 19.61
N LEU A 74 -6.87 22.41 20.20
CA LEU A 74 -7.84 23.22 19.47
C LEU A 74 -7.15 24.46 18.91
N THR A 75 -7.15 24.60 17.59
CA THR A 75 -6.69 25.82 16.92
C THR A 75 -7.89 26.62 16.45
N LEU A 76 -8.18 27.74 17.11
CA LEU A 76 -9.24 28.66 16.72
C LEU A 76 -8.63 29.81 15.93
N CYS A 77 -9.08 29.99 14.68
CA CYS A 77 -8.69 31.11 13.84
C CYS A 77 -9.89 32.03 13.61
N ASN A 78 -9.67 33.34 13.69
CA ASN A 78 -10.65 34.29 13.21
C ASN A 78 -10.72 34.20 11.67
N VAL A 79 -11.92 33.98 11.12
CA VAL A 79 -12.15 33.92 9.67
C VAL A 79 -11.75 35.23 8.98
N ASN A 80 -11.77 36.33 9.71
CA ASN A 80 -11.25 37.60 9.23
C ASN A 80 -9.73 37.54 9.05
N ARG A 81 -9.31 37.32 7.80
CA ARG A 81 -7.90 37.22 7.40
C ARG A 81 -7.14 38.53 7.54
N ILE A 82 -7.82 39.68 7.49
CA ILE A 82 -7.19 41.00 7.48
C ILE A 82 -7.86 41.92 8.48
N ARG A 83 -7.10 42.33 9.50
CA ARG A 83 -7.56 43.38 10.42
C ARG A 83 -7.53 44.74 9.71
N ARG A 84 -8.69 45.19 9.24
CA ARG A 84 -8.87 46.46 8.51
C ARG A 84 -8.17 47.65 9.19
N SER A 85 -8.26 47.77 10.51
CA SER A 85 -7.63 48.87 11.24
C SER A 85 -6.11 48.92 11.08
N VAL A 86 -5.45 47.75 11.02
CA VAL A 86 -4.00 47.65 10.82
C VAL A 86 -3.68 47.86 9.33
N PHE A 87 -4.44 47.22 8.45
CA PHE A 87 -4.25 47.31 7.01
C PHE A 87 -4.39 48.74 6.48
N CYS A 88 -5.44 49.47 6.90
CA CYS A 88 -5.68 50.84 6.45
C CYS A 88 -4.70 51.84 7.06
N ARG A 89 -4.14 51.56 8.24
CA ARG A 89 -3.04 52.36 8.81
C ARG A 89 -1.77 52.22 7.97
N ASP A 90 -1.43 51.00 7.59
CA ASP A 90 -0.17 50.71 6.89
C ASP A 90 -0.29 50.96 5.36
N PHE A 91 -1.50 50.88 4.79
CA PHE A 91 -1.79 51.07 3.36
C PHE A 91 -2.95 52.04 3.10
N PRO A 92 -2.80 53.35 3.39
CA PRO A 92 -3.92 54.31 3.32
C PRO A 92 -4.51 54.47 1.92
N LYS A 93 -3.71 54.35 0.86
CA LYS A 93 -4.18 54.46 -0.54
C LYS A 93 -4.95 53.23 -1.04
N ARG A 94 -4.87 52.10 -0.33
CA ARG A 94 -5.51 50.82 -0.71
C ARG A 94 -6.63 50.43 0.26
N CYS A 95 -7.00 51.32 1.18
CA CYS A 95 -8.12 51.09 2.08
C CYS A 95 -9.43 51.34 1.31
N VAL A 96 -10.26 50.31 1.16
CA VAL A 96 -11.62 50.44 0.65
C VAL A 96 -12.53 50.91 1.78
N GLU A 97 -13.37 51.91 1.55
CA GLU A 97 -14.25 52.49 2.57
C GLU A 97 -15.48 51.63 2.89
N GLN A 98 -15.92 50.75 1.99
CA GLN A 98 -17.06 49.87 2.24
C GLN A 98 -16.68 48.62 3.03
N GLY A 99 -17.23 48.50 4.24
CA GLY A 99 -17.38 47.21 4.90
C GLY A 99 -18.64 46.53 4.36
N ILE A 100 -18.59 45.21 4.20
CA ILE A 100 -19.80 44.41 3.99
C ILE A 100 -20.45 44.26 5.38
N GLU A 101 -21.66 44.79 5.55
CA GLU A 101 -22.47 44.58 6.75
C GLU A 101 -23.15 43.22 6.60
N LEU A 102 -22.49 42.19 7.14
CA LEU A 102 -22.99 40.81 7.08
C LEU A 102 -24.13 40.66 8.08
N THR A 103 -25.26 40.14 7.63
CA THR A 103 -26.37 39.78 8.50
C THR A 103 -26.02 38.58 9.38
N GLU A 104 -26.67 38.40 10.54
CA GLU A 104 -26.40 37.26 11.44
C GLU A 104 -26.57 35.89 10.74
N GLU A 105 -27.45 35.81 9.72
CA GLU A 105 -27.65 34.61 8.90
C GLU A 105 -26.46 34.30 7.97
N GLU A 106 -25.83 35.32 7.38
CA GLU A 106 -24.63 35.15 6.55
C GLU A 106 -23.40 34.74 7.36
N ILE A 107 -23.29 35.24 8.61
CA ILE A 107 -22.24 34.83 9.55
C ILE A 107 -22.36 33.34 9.86
N PHE A 108 -23.57 32.83 10.09
CA PHE A 108 -23.80 31.42 10.42
C PHE A 108 -23.47 30.48 9.26
N ASN A 109 -23.81 30.85 8.02
CA ASN A 109 -23.46 30.05 6.85
C ASN A 109 -21.94 29.96 6.59
N ILE A 110 -21.20 31.06 6.78
CA ILE A 110 -19.73 31.06 6.64
C ILE A 110 -19.06 30.15 7.69
N THR A 111 -19.67 30.00 8.87
CA THR A 111 -19.16 29.09 9.91
C THR A 111 -19.49 27.61 9.69
N LEU A 112 -20.44 27.28 8.80
CA LEU A 112 -20.84 25.89 8.49
C LEU A 112 -20.14 25.29 7.27
N ASP A 113 -19.45 26.10 6.47
CA ASP A 113 -18.63 25.66 5.33
C ASP A 113 -17.21 25.16 5.72
N TYR A 114 -16.98 24.97 7.03
CA TYR A 114 -15.74 24.41 7.61
C TYR A 114 -15.99 23.10 8.35
#